data_AF-A0A4Z0C126-F1
#
_entry.id   AF-A0A4Z0C126-F1
#
_cell.length_a   1.000
_cell.length_b   1.000
_cell.length_c   1.000
_cell.angle_alpha   90.00
_cell.angle_beta   90.00
_cell.angle_gamma   90.00
#
_symmetry.space_group_name_H-M   'P 1'
#
loop_
_entity.id
_entity.type
_entity.pdbx_description
1 polymer ?
#
loop_
_entity_poly.entity_id
_entity_poly.type
_entity_poly.pdbx_seq_one_letter_code
_entity_poly.pdbx_strand_id
1 'polypeptide(L)'
;MTAATRLLCLLAAALLLSLPAAYNGLPFIYPDTATYIRGAEMGVQKLVGAERLPAWVPDERATKAPASAAGQPLSPAVDTDDIKAQGSVSSVADKVVLAGRSVYYGMLLYVSFLAGSLWLTVLVHGLCAAYVLHVLMVRLWGLRERTFLGTVAALTLLTPLGVFTGFLMPDIFTGLVILCTGTLTVYWTRLSRPSRWMLGAILLFGLASHASHLPLAAALLLLAWGARRFAHRPIATPALAVVAGCLVAALAAEAAFNLAVTRFVGAPPLRLPHLTARLIDMGPGTDYLRSRCPTERWAACRFVANYPTRWDAFLFSPEPSKGAFALADSATKRRMSEEQLGLAWAVFRHAPVTVARGVAQDVVRQVFLFDVDVAGSGTDHLPMFVGRMPDRLIEDMRAMRFFDTHAAHEFWSATTYASTFAAVVLLAVFARRRVPLQSPGEASSQAFTTFTLLVLAGVLLNAVLCATLASPLERFQSRVIWLVPWIGMTWLALAWQHGALRRIKKAPVAAPLSIS
;
A
#
# COMPACT_ATOMS: atom_id res chain seq x y z
N MET A 1 10.33 28.75 18.23
CA MET A 1 11.05 27.46 18.13
C MET A 1 12.09 27.54 17.02
N THR A 2 13.32 27.14 17.36
CA THR A 2 14.44 27.01 16.43
C THR A 2 14.20 25.84 15.45
N ALA A 3 14.95 25.80 14.35
CA ALA A 3 14.90 24.69 13.41
C ALA A 3 15.26 23.35 14.07
N ALA A 4 16.20 23.37 15.03
CA ALA A 4 16.66 22.19 15.77
C ALA A 4 15.53 21.52 16.58
N THR A 5 14.72 22.28 17.32
CA THR A 5 13.61 21.71 18.10
C THR A 5 12.56 21.03 17.21
N ARG A 6 12.32 21.56 16.00
CA ARG A 6 11.40 20.93 15.03
C ARG A 6 11.96 19.63 14.48
N LEU A 7 13.24 19.60 14.15
CA LEU A 7 13.91 18.40 13.68
C LEU A 7 13.86 17.29 14.75
N LEU A 8 14.13 17.63 16.01
CA LEU A 8 14.02 16.68 17.13
C LEU A 8 12.60 16.15 17.29
N CYS A 9 11.57 17.00 17.12
CA CYS A 9 10.19 16.55 17.19
C CYS A 9 9.82 15.58 16.04
N LEU A 10 10.29 15.86 14.82
CA LEU A 10 10.09 14.96 13.67
C LEU A 10 10.81 13.63 13.85
N LEU A 11 12.05 13.65 14.36
CA LEU A 11 12.81 12.44 14.67
C LEU A 11 12.12 11.62 15.77
N ALA A 12 11.66 12.27 16.84
CA ALA A 12 10.91 11.59 17.90
C ALA A 12 9.62 10.95 17.36
N ALA A 13 8.86 11.65 16.52
CA ALA A 13 7.67 11.09 15.87
C ALA A 13 8.01 9.92 14.94
N ALA A 14 9.08 10.00 14.15
CA ALA A 14 9.53 8.89 13.30
C ALA A 14 9.93 7.66 14.13
N LEU A 15 10.65 7.85 15.24
CA LEU A 15 11.00 6.77 16.16
C LEU A 15 9.77 6.14 16.83
N LEU A 16 8.78 6.96 17.23
CA LEU A 16 7.50 6.47 17.74
C LEU A 16 6.77 5.62 16.69
N LEU A 17 6.76 6.03 15.42
CA LEU A 17 6.12 5.26 14.34
C LEU A 17 6.83 3.93 14.07
N SER A 18 8.14 3.86 14.30
CA SER A 18 8.94 2.64 14.14
C SER A 18 8.80 1.62 15.27
N LEU A 19 8.12 1.96 16.37
CA LEU A 19 8.03 1.11 17.57
C LEU A 19 7.49 -0.30 17.29
N PRO A 20 6.47 -0.53 16.45
CA PRO A 20 5.99 -1.89 16.19
C PRO A 20 7.04 -2.78 15.53
N ALA A 21 7.82 -2.25 14.59
CA ALA A 21 8.96 -2.99 14.01
C ALA A 21 10.07 -3.20 15.05
N ALA A 22 10.39 -2.16 15.85
CA ALA A 22 11.40 -2.28 16.90
C ALA A 22 11.03 -3.35 17.94
N TYR A 23 9.76 -3.41 18.32
CA TYR A 23 9.23 -4.46 19.19
C TYR A 23 9.30 -5.83 18.53
N ASN A 24 8.96 -5.94 17.24
CA ASN A 24 9.08 -7.17 16.46
C ASN A 24 10.52 -7.71 16.39
N GLY A 25 11.52 -6.84 16.46
CA GLY A 25 12.95 -7.14 16.35
C GLY A 25 13.52 -6.97 14.94
N LEU A 26 12.65 -6.89 13.93
CA LEU A 26 12.99 -6.68 12.52
C LEU A 26 11.88 -5.86 11.84
N PRO A 27 12.18 -5.08 10.78
CA PRO A 27 11.14 -4.55 9.90
C PRO A 27 10.24 -5.68 9.39
N PHE A 28 8.97 -5.38 9.16
CA PHE A 28 8.02 -6.35 8.63
C PHE A 28 8.32 -6.59 7.15
N ILE A 29 8.57 -7.85 6.78
CA ILE A 29 8.98 -8.26 5.44
C ILE A 29 7.83 -8.98 4.74
N TYR A 30 7.63 -8.69 3.45
CA TYR A 30 6.63 -9.36 2.61
C TYR A 30 7.33 -10.16 1.51
N PRO A 31 6.72 -11.23 0.95
CA PRO A 31 7.33 -12.01 -0.14
C PRO A 31 7.79 -11.15 -1.32
N ASP A 32 7.07 -10.07 -1.62
CA ASP A 32 7.42 -9.14 -2.69
C ASP A 32 8.63 -8.24 -2.40
N THR A 33 9.01 -8.06 -1.13
CA THR A 33 10.14 -7.20 -0.72
C THR A 33 11.42 -7.62 -1.45
N ALA A 34 11.66 -8.93 -1.57
CA ALA A 34 12.78 -9.47 -2.35
C ALA A 34 12.72 -9.06 -3.82
N THR A 35 11.52 -9.12 -4.44
CA THR A 35 11.34 -8.74 -5.84
C THR A 35 11.62 -7.26 -6.08
N TYR A 36 11.24 -6.38 -5.15
CA TYR A 36 11.58 -4.96 -5.21
C TYR A 36 13.10 -4.74 -5.18
N ILE A 37 13.79 -5.37 -4.23
CA ILE A 37 15.25 -5.22 -4.07
C ILE A 37 15.97 -5.74 -5.31
N ARG A 38 15.65 -6.97 -5.75
CA ARG A 38 16.29 -7.58 -6.93
C ARG A 38 16.05 -6.76 -8.20
N GLY A 39 14.85 -6.20 -8.39
CA GLY A 39 14.57 -5.34 -9.53
C GLY A 39 15.48 -4.11 -9.60
N ALA A 40 15.74 -3.47 -8.46
CA ALA A 40 16.64 -2.32 -8.38
C ALA A 40 18.12 -2.73 -8.49
N GLU A 41 18.54 -3.77 -7.77
CA GLU A 41 19.87 -4.35 -7.84
C GLU A 41 20.28 -4.63 -9.29
N MET A 42 19.45 -5.36 -10.04
CA MET A 42 19.73 -5.71 -11.44
C MET A 42 19.88 -4.47 -12.32
N GLY A 43 19.07 -3.44 -12.09
CA GLY A 43 19.19 -2.16 -12.78
C GLY A 43 20.54 -1.48 -12.50
N VAL A 44 20.94 -1.42 -11.23
CA VAL A 44 22.19 -0.78 -10.80
C VAL A 44 23.41 -1.57 -11.27
N GLN A 45 23.43 -2.89 -11.10
CA GLN A 45 24.52 -3.75 -11.55
C GLN A 45 24.74 -3.67 -13.06
N LYS A 46 23.68 -3.47 -13.86
CA LYS A 46 23.81 -3.27 -15.30
C LYS A 46 24.44 -1.92 -15.67
N LEU A 47 24.31 -0.92 -14.82
CA LEU A 47 24.88 0.42 -15.03
C LEU A 47 26.33 0.52 -14.53
N VAL A 48 26.63 -0.08 -13.37
CA VAL A 48 27.90 0.13 -12.65
C VAL A 48 28.84 -1.08 -12.74
N GLY A 49 28.32 -2.26 -13.13
CA GLY A 49 29.01 -3.54 -13.14
C GLY A 49 28.71 -4.37 -11.88
N ALA A 50 28.35 -5.65 -12.07
CA ALA A 50 27.92 -6.53 -10.98
C ALA A 50 29.01 -6.76 -9.90
N GLU A 51 30.29 -6.75 -10.30
CA GLU A 51 31.42 -7.01 -9.39
C GLU A 51 31.69 -5.89 -8.39
N ARG A 52 31.10 -4.70 -8.59
CA ARG A 52 31.36 -3.52 -7.76
C ARG A 52 30.44 -3.39 -6.55
N LEU A 53 29.39 -4.20 -6.47
CA LEU A 53 28.37 -4.09 -5.43
C LEU A 53 28.06 -5.46 -4.83
N PRO A 54 27.78 -5.54 -3.52
CA PRO A 54 27.36 -6.79 -2.91
C PRO A 54 26.02 -7.25 -3.51
N ALA A 55 25.93 -8.55 -3.78
CA ALA A 55 24.69 -9.17 -4.24
C ALA A 55 23.71 -9.33 -3.06
N TRP A 56 22.42 -9.11 -3.32
CA TRP A 56 21.34 -9.29 -2.35
C TRP A 56 21.25 -10.75 -1.87
N VAL A 57 21.33 -11.70 -2.80
CA VAL A 57 21.51 -13.13 -2.49
C VAL A 57 22.86 -13.55 -3.05
N PRO A 58 23.81 -13.98 -2.20
CA PRO A 58 25.08 -14.52 -2.66
C PRO A 58 24.84 -15.76 -3.55
N ASP A 59 25.51 -15.83 -4.69
CA ASP A 59 25.38 -16.96 -5.62
C ASP A 59 26.19 -18.14 -5.05
N GLU A 60 25.55 -19.05 -4.31
CA GLU A 60 26.23 -20.21 -3.67
C GLU A 60 26.92 -21.15 -4.67
N ARG A 61 26.61 -21.06 -5.97
CA ARG A 61 27.33 -21.81 -7.02
C ARG A 61 28.80 -21.39 -7.17
N ALA A 62 29.18 -20.21 -6.68
CA ALA A 62 30.57 -19.75 -6.71
C ALA A 62 31.41 -20.23 -5.52
N THR A 63 30.79 -20.71 -4.43
CA THR A 63 31.49 -21.02 -3.16
C THR A 63 31.50 -22.52 -2.79
N LYS A 64 30.85 -23.39 -3.56
CA LYS A 64 30.94 -24.86 -3.36
C LYS A 64 31.33 -25.58 -4.65
N ALA A 65 32.60 -25.42 -5.04
CA ALA A 65 33.27 -26.51 -5.77
C ALA A 65 33.57 -27.62 -4.74
N PRO A 66 33.10 -28.86 -4.92
CA PRO A 66 33.32 -29.91 -3.93
C PRO A 66 34.79 -30.33 -3.94
N ALA A 67 35.52 -29.97 -2.88
CA ALA A 67 36.67 -30.76 -2.47
C ALA A 67 36.14 -32.07 -1.88
N SER A 68 36.67 -33.19 -2.39
CA SER A 68 36.35 -34.56 -2.01
C SER A 68 36.31 -34.80 -0.50
N ALA A 69 35.33 -35.56 -0.01
CA ALA A 69 35.52 -36.60 1.01
C ALA A 69 34.25 -37.45 1.16
N ALA A 70 34.47 -38.74 1.34
CA ALA A 70 33.47 -39.80 1.35
C ALA A 70 32.78 -39.98 2.72
N GLY A 71 31.55 -40.53 2.67
CA GLY A 71 31.03 -41.50 3.62
C GLY A 71 30.38 -41.00 4.92
N GLN A 72 29.05 -40.94 4.95
CA GLN A 72 28.16 -41.77 5.79
C GLN A 72 26.71 -41.20 5.84
N PRO A 73 25.65 -42.03 5.95
CA PRO A 73 24.26 -41.63 5.80
C PRO A 73 23.52 -41.51 7.14
N LEU A 74 22.79 -40.41 7.40
CA LEU A 74 21.77 -40.35 8.47
C LEU A 74 20.65 -39.32 8.15
N SER A 75 19.42 -39.84 8.09
CA SER A 75 18.09 -39.21 8.24
C SER A 75 17.49 -38.36 7.09
N PRO A 76 16.14 -38.40 6.91
CA PRO A 76 15.48 -37.90 5.70
C PRO A 76 15.43 -36.38 5.73
N ALA A 77 16.44 -35.76 5.14
CA ALA A 77 16.38 -34.38 4.75
C ALA A 77 15.29 -34.23 3.68
N VAL A 78 14.39 -33.28 3.89
CA VAL A 78 13.51 -32.76 2.85
C VAL A 78 14.39 -32.36 1.67
N ASP A 79 14.19 -33.03 0.55
CA ASP A 79 15.01 -32.86 -0.65
C ASP A 79 14.88 -31.41 -1.14
N THR A 80 15.93 -30.61 -0.93
CA THR A 80 15.93 -29.17 -1.25
C THR A 80 15.98 -28.90 -2.76
N ASP A 81 16.18 -29.93 -3.58
CA ASP A 81 16.17 -29.83 -5.03
C ASP A 81 14.75 -29.80 -5.61
N ASP A 82 13.76 -30.43 -4.96
CA ASP A 82 12.35 -30.34 -5.37
C ASP A 82 11.69 -28.99 -5.02
N ILE A 83 12.22 -28.27 -4.02
CA ILE A 83 11.73 -26.94 -3.64
C ILE A 83 12.26 -25.86 -4.60
N LYS A 84 13.45 -26.03 -5.19
CA LYS A 84 14.03 -25.10 -6.17
C LYS A 84 13.31 -25.12 -7.52
N ALA A 85 12.57 -26.19 -7.84
CA ALA A 85 11.73 -26.30 -9.04
C ALA A 85 10.34 -25.63 -8.89
N GLN A 86 10.02 -25.03 -7.74
CA GLN A 86 8.75 -24.34 -7.55
C GLN A 86 8.75 -23.01 -8.31
N GLY A 87 8.01 -23.00 -9.43
CA GLY A 87 7.97 -21.96 -10.45
C GLY A 87 7.94 -20.54 -9.90
N SER A 88 9.10 -19.86 -9.98
CA SER A 88 9.15 -18.43 -9.73
C SER A 88 8.25 -17.70 -10.73
N VAL A 89 7.32 -16.90 -10.21
CA VAL A 89 6.37 -16.12 -11.01
C VAL A 89 7.08 -15.05 -11.85
N SER A 90 8.32 -14.71 -11.48
CA SER A 90 9.24 -13.86 -12.24
C SER A 90 10.58 -14.57 -12.51
N SER A 91 11.10 -14.46 -13.72
CA SER A 91 12.43 -14.97 -14.10
C SER A 91 13.01 -14.11 -15.24
N VAL A 92 14.16 -13.49 -15.02
CA VAL A 92 14.83 -12.69 -16.06
C VAL A 92 15.39 -13.59 -17.17
N ALA A 93 15.88 -14.77 -16.82
CA ALA A 93 16.35 -15.77 -17.79
C ALA A 93 15.22 -16.16 -18.76
N ASP A 94 14.00 -16.31 -18.24
CA ASP A 94 12.82 -16.62 -19.05
C ASP A 94 12.13 -15.39 -19.65
N LYS A 95 12.77 -14.21 -19.52
CA LYS A 95 12.27 -12.89 -19.93
C LYS A 95 10.91 -12.52 -19.31
N VAL A 96 10.61 -13.01 -18.12
CA VAL A 96 9.42 -12.71 -17.33
C VAL A 96 9.80 -11.79 -16.18
N VAL A 97 9.77 -10.48 -16.41
CA VAL A 97 9.92 -9.47 -15.36
C VAL A 97 8.54 -8.93 -15.00
N LEU A 98 8.16 -8.98 -13.73
CA LEU A 98 6.84 -8.50 -13.30
C LEU A 98 6.78 -6.97 -13.25
N ALA A 99 5.81 -6.41 -13.95
CA ALA A 99 5.36 -5.02 -13.79
C ALA A 99 4.53 -4.89 -12.50
N GLY A 100 4.53 -3.69 -11.90
CA GLY A 100 3.84 -3.41 -10.63
C GLY A 100 4.74 -3.45 -9.40
N ARG A 101 5.97 -3.98 -9.52
CA ARG A 101 7.05 -3.85 -8.53
C ARG A 101 7.94 -2.68 -8.95
N SER A 102 7.69 -1.51 -8.36
CA SER A 102 8.40 -0.27 -8.67
C SER A 102 9.89 -0.37 -8.39
N VAL A 103 10.71 -0.13 -9.42
CA VAL A 103 12.16 0.03 -9.28
C VAL A 103 12.54 1.19 -8.37
N TYR A 104 11.70 2.23 -8.27
CA TYR A 104 11.95 3.41 -7.43
C TYR A 104 11.85 3.07 -5.94
N TYR A 105 10.83 2.31 -5.56
CA TYR A 105 10.72 1.79 -4.20
C TYR A 105 11.79 0.72 -3.92
N GLY A 106 12.07 -0.14 -4.91
CA GLY A 106 13.16 -1.09 -4.86
C GLY A 106 14.51 -0.44 -4.61
N MET A 107 14.77 0.74 -5.19
CA MET A 107 16.02 1.47 -4.99
C MET A 107 16.15 2.00 -3.57
N LEU A 108 15.06 2.43 -2.93
CA LEU A 108 15.09 2.80 -1.50
C LEU A 108 15.49 1.61 -0.62
N LEU A 109 14.89 0.43 -0.88
CA LEU A 109 15.25 -0.80 -0.17
C LEU A 109 16.69 -1.23 -0.45
N TYR A 110 17.12 -1.19 -1.72
CA TYR A 110 18.47 -1.58 -2.12
C TYR A 110 19.54 -0.65 -1.53
N VAL A 111 19.33 0.67 -1.52
CA VAL A 111 20.21 1.61 -0.82
C VAL A 111 20.27 1.33 0.67
N SER A 112 19.14 0.97 1.28
CA SER A 112 19.11 0.57 2.70
C SER A 112 19.92 -0.70 2.95
N PHE A 113 19.82 -1.69 2.05
CA PHE A 113 20.65 -2.89 2.07
C PHE A 113 22.15 -2.56 1.91
N LEU A 114 22.52 -1.71 0.95
CA LEU A 114 23.90 -1.27 0.76
C LEU A 114 24.45 -0.49 1.97
N ALA A 115 23.60 0.22 2.70
CA ALA A 115 23.93 0.86 3.96
C ALA A 115 24.06 -0.13 5.15
N GLY A 116 23.88 -1.44 4.90
CA GLY A 116 23.99 -2.52 5.87
C GLY A 116 22.74 -2.74 6.73
N SER A 117 21.62 -2.06 6.45
CA SER A 117 20.43 -2.15 7.30
C SER A 117 19.14 -1.70 6.62
N LEU A 118 18.12 -2.58 6.62
CA LEU A 118 16.78 -2.27 6.11
C LEU A 118 16.02 -1.25 6.99
N TRP A 119 16.51 -0.95 8.20
CA TRP A 119 15.94 0.06 9.09
C TRP A 119 15.99 1.47 8.52
N LEU A 120 16.90 1.76 7.58
CA LEU A 120 16.92 3.05 6.89
C LEU A 120 15.60 3.30 6.14
N THR A 121 15.01 2.27 5.53
CA THR A 121 13.70 2.39 4.87
C THR A 121 12.60 2.71 5.88
N VAL A 122 12.60 2.05 7.03
CA VAL A 122 11.64 2.31 8.12
C VAL A 122 11.77 3.74 8.64
N LEU A 123 13.00 4.24 8.80
CA LEU A 123 13.24 5.63 9.19
C LEU A 123 12.70 6.62 8.13
N VAL A 124 12.91 6.34 6.85
CA VAL A 124 12.39 7.17 5.75
C VAL A 124 10.86 7.16 5.75
N HIS A 125 10.21 6.00 5.90
CA HIS A 125 8.75 5.92 6.04
C HIS A 125 8.25 6.77 7.21
N GLY A 126 8.87 6.61 8.39
CA GLY A 126 8.50 7.32 9.60
C GLY A 126 8.69 8.83 9.47
N LEU A 127 9.79 9.28 8.86
CA LEU A 127 10.06 10.70 8.61
C LEU A 127 9.06 11.32 7.62
N CYS A 128 8.71 10.61 6.54
CA CYS A 128 7.71 11.10 5.59
C CYS A 128 6.34 11.24 6.27
N ALA A 129 5.90 10.23 7.02
CA ALA A 129 4.63 10.29 7.74
C ALA A 129 4.63 11.37 8.82
N ALA A 130 5.67 11.43 9.66
CA ALA A 130 5.84 12.45 10.69
C ALA A 130 5.83 13.86 10.09
N TYR A 131 6.52 14.08 8.97
CA TYR A 131 6.56 15.38 8.29
C TYR A 131 5.17 15.83 7.82
N VAL A 132 4.44 14.96 7.11
CA VAL A 132 3.11 15.29 6.57
C VAL A 132 2.13 15.59 7.71
N LEU A 133 2.12 14.76 8.76
CA LEU A 133 1.26 14.96 9.93
C LEU A 133 1.64 16.23 10.71
N HIS A 134 2.93 16.55 10.83
CA HIS A 134 3.41 17.78 11.47
C HIS A 134 2.98 19.04 10.71
N VAL A 135 3.11 19.03 9.38
CA VAL A 135 2.65 20.14 8.53
C VAL A 135 1.15 20.39 8.74
N LEU A 136 0.34 19.33 8.74
CA LEU A 136 -1.10 19.47 8.95
C LEU A 136 -1.45 19.92 10.37
N MET A 137 -1.03 19.17 11.36
CA MET A 137 -1.44 19.38 12.76
C MET A 137 -0.84 20.64 13.36
N VAL A 138 0.48 20.84 13.22
CA VAL A 138 1.19 21.93 13.90
C VAL A 138 1.24 23.17 13.02
N ARG A 139 1.65 23.04 11.75
CA ARG A 139 1.91 24.21 10.90
C ARG A 139 0.63 24.83 10.32
N LEU A 140 -0.34 24.02 9.91
CA LEU A 140 -1.57 24.49 9.28
C LEU A 140 -2.71 24.67 10.29
N TRP A 141 -2.82 23.78 11.28
CA TRP A 141 -3.92 23.80 12.26
C TRP A 141 -3.52 24.32 13.65
N GLY A 142 -2.24 24.60 13.89
CA GLY A 142 -1.79 25.27 15.12
C GLY A 142 -1.88 24.42 16.39
N LEU A 143 -1.94 23.08 16.27
CA LEU A 143 -1.83 22.20 17.43
C LEU A 143 -0.42 22.28 18.04
N ARG A 144 -0.35 22.05 19.34
CA ARG A 144 0.93 21.99 20.06
C ARG A 144 1.71 20.73 19.69
N GLU A 145 3.04 20.83 19.67
CA GLU A 145 3.96 19.70 19.40
C GLU A 145 3.70 18.50 20.32
N ARG A 146 3.42 18.73 21.61
CA ARG A 146 3.08 17.65 22.55
C ARG A 146 1.80 16.90 22.16
N THR A 147 0.83 17.61 21.60
CA THR A 147 -0.42 17.01 21.12
C THR A 147 -0.18 16.23 19.84
N PHE A 148 0.68 16.74 18.96
CA PHE A 148 1.16 16.03 17.78
C PHE A 148 1.85 14.72 18.16
N LEU A 149 2.84 14.75 19.05
CA LEU A 149 3.55 13.55 19.52
C LEU A 149 2.61 12.56 20.22
N GLY A 150 1.69 13.03 21.07
CA GLY A 150 0.69 12.18 21.71
C GLY A 150 -0.26 11.52 20.70
N THR A 151 -0.64 12.23 19.64
CA THR A 151 -1.48 11.68 18.55
C THR A 151 -0.70 10.66 17.73
N VAL A 152 0.56 10.93 17.41
CA VAL A 152 1.43 9.96 16.71
C VAL A 152 1.60 8.70 17.55
N ALA A 153 1.87 8.82 18.85
CA ALA A 153 1.98 7.67 19.74
C ALA A 153 0.67 6.85 19.80
N ALA A 154 -0.48 7.52 19.89
CA ALA A 154 -1.79 6.86 19.85
C ALA A 154 -2.03 6.15 18.51
N LEU A 155 -1.68 6.77 17.38
CA LEU A 155 -1.80 6.16 16.05
C LEU A 155 -0.90 4.94 15.90
N THR A 156 0.35 5.00 16.39
CA THR A 156 1.27 3.86 16.38
C THR A 156 0.68 2.65 17.10
N LEU A 157 0.05 2.86 18.25
CA LEU A 157 -0.39 1.78 19.14
C LEU A 157 -1.80 1.26 18.84
N LEU A 158 -2.70 2.12 18.34
CA LEU A 158 -4.13 1.82 18.23
C LEU A 158 -4.62 1.66 16.79
N THR A 159 -3.73 1.84 15.81
CA THR A 159 -4.06 1.79 14.38
C THR A 159 -2.93 1.10 13.61
N PRO A 160 -3.10 0.76 12.33
CA PRO A 160 -2.07 0.04 11.59
C PRO A 160 -0.91 0.93 11.14
N LEU A 161 -0.95 2.24 11.39
CA LEU A 161 0.05 3.19 10.91
C LEU A 161 1.48 2.83 11.34
N GLY A 162 1.68 2.41 12.59
CA GLY A 162 3.00 2.00 13.08
C GLY A 162 3.48 0.70 12.42
N VAL A 163 2.57 -0.26 12.19
CA VAL A 163 2.89 -1.51 11.49
C VAL A 163 3.29 -1.22 10.04
N PHE A 164 2.52 -0.40 9.32
CA PHE A 164 2.83 -0.01 7.93
C PHE A 164 4.08 0.88 7.82
N THR A 165 4.47 1.61 8.87
CA THR A 165 5.74 2.34 8.88
C THR A 165 6.92 1.35 8.87
N GLY A 166 6.81 0.28 9.66
CA GLY A 166 7.78 -0.82 9.71
C GLY A 166 7.73 -1.79 8.54
N PHE A 167 6.73 -1.70 7.66
CA PHE A 167 6.49 -2.65 6.59
C PHE A 167 7.28 -2.30 5.34
N LEU A 168 8.13 -3.20 4.86
CA LEU A 168 9.01 -3.01 3.71
C LEU A 168 8.27 -3.18 2.37
N MET A 169 7.17 -2.45 2.24
CA MET A 169 6.33 -2.32 1.06
C MET A 169 5.85 -0.86 0.93
N PRO A 170 5.46 -0.39 -0.27
CA PRO A 170 5.10 1.01 -0.50
C PRO A 170 3.74 1.44 0.10
N ASP A 171 3.07 0.59 0.87
CA ASP A 171 1.71 0.76 1.40
C ASP A 171 1.53 2.01 2.25
N ILE A 172 2.53 2.38 3.05
CA ILE A 172 2.50 3.63 3.84
C ILE A 172 2.26 4.86 2.96
N PHE A 173 2.79 4.83 1.73
CA PHE A 173 2.64 5.93 0.80
C PHE A 173 1.21 6.06 0.25
N THR A 174 0.34 5.05 0.35
CA THR A 174 -1.06 5.21 -0.07
C THR A 174 -1.76 6.29 0.76
N GLY A 175 -1.62 6.22 2.10
CA GLY A 175 -2.16 7.23 2.99
C GLY A 175 -1.49 8.60 2.80
N LEU A 176 -0.17 8.61 2.58
CA LEU A 176 0.57 9.86 2.32
C LEU A 176 0.20 10.50 0.98
N VAL A 177 -0.10 9.73 -0.07
CA VAL A 177 -0.60 10.24 -1.35
C VAL A 177 -1.94 10.95 -1.16
N ILE A 178 -2.86 10.37 -0.37
CA ILE A 178 -4.14 11.01 -0.02
C ILE A 178 -3.88 12.33 0.72
N LEU A 179 -3.05 12.31 1.76
CA LEU A 179 -2.75 13.49 2.58
C LEU A 179 -2.02 14.58 1.80
N CYS A 180 -0.98 14.24 1.02
CA CYS A 180 -0.23 15.20 0.21
C CYS A 180 -1.12 15.82 -0.87
N THR A 181 -1.95 15.02 -1.55
CA THR A 181 -2.90 15.53 -2.57
C THR A 181 -3.89 16.50 -1.95
N GLY A 182 -4.53 16.12 -0.83
CA GLY A 182 -5.44 17.00 -0.10
C GLY A 182 -4.77 18.27 0.42
N THR A 183 -3.55 18.15 0.95
CA THR A 183 -2.81 19.29 1.53
C THR A 183 -2.39 20.28 0.46
N LEU A 184 -1.82 19.80 -0.65
CA LEU A 184 -1.40 20.64 -1.77
C LEU A 184 -2.60 21.36 -2.38
N THR A 185 -3.71 20.66 -2.63
CA THR A 185 -4.91 21.23 -3.26
C THR A 185 -5.62 22.24 -2.37
N VAL A 186 -5.81 21.93 -1.08
CA VAL A 186 -6.62 22.76 -0.17
C VAL A 186 -5.83 23.87 0.49
N TYR A 187 -4.56 23.64 0.82
CA TYR A 187 -3.76 24.56 1.65
C TYR A 187 -2.63 25.27 0.89
N TRP A 188 -2.61 25.21 -0.45
CA TRP A 188 -1.55 25.78 -1.29
C TRP A 188 -1.03 27.16 -0.85
N THR A 189 -1.94 28.11 -0.65
CA THR A 189 -1.61 29.51 -0.31
C THR A 189 -1.04 29.66 1.09
N ARG A 190 -1.28 28.71 2.00
CA ARG A 190 -0.77 28.68 3.38
C ARG A 190 0.54 27.91 3.52
N LEU A 191 0.95 27.16 2.49
CA LEU A 191 2.20 26.41 2.49
C LEU A 191 3.38 27.31 2.09
N SER A 192 4.49 27.18 2.83
CA SER A 192 5.78 27.75 2.41
C SER A 192 6.34 27.01 1.19
N ARG A 193 7.24 27.65 0.43
CA ARG A 193 7.90 27.02 -0.73
C ARG A 193 8.59 25.69 -0.39
N PRO A 194 9.37 25.55 0.71
CA PRO A 194 9.95 24.26 1.07
C PRO A 194 8.91 23.17 1.34
N SER A 195 7.77 23.52 1.97
CA SER A 195 6.71 22.56 2.21
C SER A 195 6.01 22.10 0.93
N ARG A 196 5.84 22.99 -0.05
CA ARG A 196 5.31 22.60 -1.37
C ARG A 196 6.23 21.61 -2.07
N TRP A 197 7.54 21.87 -2.06
CA TRP A 197 8.53 20.97 -2.64
C TRP A 197 8.56 19.61 -1.94
N MET A 198 8.64 19.59 -0.61
CA MET A 198 8.70 18.33 0.14
C MET A 198 7.42 17.50 -0.02
N LEU A 199 6.24 18.13 0.08
CA LEU A 199 4.96 17.43 -0.15
C LEU A 199 4.85 16.92 -1.60
N GLY A 200 5.30 17.71 -2.57
CA GLY A 200 5.36 17.30 -3.98
C GLY A 200 6.32 16.14 -4.22
N ALA A 201 7.48 16.13 -3.57
CA ALA A 201 8.46 15.04 -3.64
C ALA A 201 7.93 13.74 -3.03
N ILE A 202 7.31 13.82 -1.83
CA ILE A 202 6.65 12.67 -1.19
C ILE A 202 5.50 12.15 -2.06
N LEU A 203 4.69 13.05 -2.63
CA LEU A 203 3.62 12.68 -3.56
C LEU A 203 4.18 11.96 -4.79
N LEU A 204 5.17 12.56 -5.47
CA LEU A 204 5.78 11.98 -6.67
C LEU A 204 6.40 10.61 -6.38
N PHE A 205 7.17 10.49 -5.31
CA PHE A 205 7.75 9.21 -4.89
C PHE A 205 6.66 8.18 -4.58
N GLY A 206 5.61 8.57 -3.84
CA GLY A 206 4.47 7.71 -3.56
C GLY A 206 3.81 7.21 -4.84
N LEU A 207 3.53 8.10 -5.80
CA LEU A 207 2.94 7.75 -7.10
C LEU A 207 3.84 6.81 -7.91
N ALA A 208 5.16 7.03 -7.91
CA ALA A 208 6.12 6.19 -8.59
C ALA A 208 6.33 4.82 -7.90
N SER A 209 6.00 4.71 -6.61
CA SER A 209 6.24 3.50 -5.80
C SER A 209 5.21 2.38 -6.01
N HIS A 210 3.99 2.71 -6.43
CA HIS A 210 2.95 1.70 -6.65
C HIS A 210 1.89 2.18 -7.66
N ALA A 211 1.56 1.33 -8.64
CA ALA A 211 0.66 1.69 -9.74
C ALA A 211 -0.75 2.10 -9.28
N SER A 212 -1.28 1.51 -8.19
CA SER A 212 -2.61 1.86 -7.66
C SER A 212 -2.70 3.30 -7.13
N HIS A 213 -1.59 3.97 -6.86
CA HIS A 213 -1.59 5.35 -6.37
C HIS A 213 -1.96 6.37 -7.46
N LEU A 214 -1.66 6.05 -8.73
CA LEU A 214 -2.00 6.90 -9.89
C LEU A 214 -3.52 7.12 -10.04
N PRO A 215 -4.37 6.09 -10.19
CA PRO A 215 -5.82 6.30 -10.30
C PRO A 215 -6.41 6.90 -9.02
N LEU A 216 -5.87 6.60 -7.84
CA LEU A 216 -6.30 7.20 -6.58
C LEU A 216 -6.07 8.71 -6.55
N ALA A 217 -4.86 9.17 -6.86
CA ALA A 217 -4.53 10.59 -6.89
C ALA A 217 -5.24 11.32 -8.05
N ALA A 218 -5.41 10.68 -9.20
CA ALA A 218 -6.19 11.23 -10.31
C ALA A 218 -7.66 11.44 -9.91
N ALA A 219 -8.30 10.47 -9.26
CA ALA A 219 -9.66 10.61 -8.76
C ALA A 219 -9.78 11.73 -7.71
N LEU A 220 -8.82 11.82 -6.77
CA LEU A 220 -8.77 12.92 -5.79
C LEU A 220 -8.56 14.30 -6.45
N LEU A 221 -7.74 14.38 -7.50
CA LEU A 221 -7.53 15.60 -8.27
C LEU A 221 -8.83 16.04 -8.97
N LEU A 222 -9.58 15.08 -9.55
CA LEU A 222 -10.88 15.34 -10.15
C LEU A 222 -11.91 15.81 -9.11
N LEU A 223 -11.92 15.20 -7.92
CA LEU A 223 -12.77 15.66 -6.81
C LEU A 223 -12.40 17.06 -6.34
N ALA A 224 -11.11 17.39 -6.24
CA ALA A 224 -10.65 18.73 -5.90
C ALA A 224 -11.03 19.75 -6.99
N TRP A 225 -10.89 19.40 -8.26
CA TRP A 225 -11.35 20.23 -9.38
C TRP A 225 -12.87 20.42 -9.36
N GLY A 226 -13.64 19.36 -9.12
CA GLY A 226 -15.10 19.43 -8.97
C GLY A 226 -15.52 20.31 -7.78
N ALA A 227 -14.85 20.19 -6.64
CA ALA A 227 -15.09 21.04 -5.47
C ALA A 227 -14.81 22.52 -5.78
N ARG A 228 -13.79 22.81 -6.60
CA ARG A 228 -13.55 24.17 -7.10
C ARG A 228 -14.66 24.65 -8.04
N ARG A 229 -15.07 23.81 -9.00
CA ARG A 229 -15.97 24.20 -10.10
C ARG A 229 -17.44 24.27 -9.70
N PHE A 230 -17.90 23.38 -8.84
CA PHE A 230 -19.31 23.20 -8.50
C PHE A 230 -19.64 23.59 -7.06
N ALA A 231 -18.68 23.48 -6.13
CA ALA A 231 -18.85 23.88 -4.73
C ALA A 231 -18.11 25.19 -4.38
N HIS A 232 -17.60 25.90 -5.40
CA HIS A 232 -16.90 27.19 -5.31
C HIS A 232 -15.82 27.25 -4.21
N ARG A 233 -15.15 26.12 -3.95
CA ARG A 233 -14.06 26.06 -2.96
C ARG A 233 -12.83 26.81 -3.47
N PRO A 234 -12.10 27.57 -2.61
CA PRO A 234 -10.97 28.42 -3.03
C PRO A 234 -9.68 27.61 -3.27
N ILE A 235 -9.69 26.74 -4.29
CA ILE A 235 -8.56 25.90 -4.68
C ILE A 235 -7.74 26.60 -5.78
N ALA A 236 -6.46 26.83 -5.52
CA ALA A 236 -5.58 27.57 -6.43
C ALA A 236 -5.22 26.73 -7.67
N THR A 237 -5.19 27.35 -8.86
CA THR A 237 -4.76 26.67 -10.11
C THR A 237 -3.36 26.05 -10.02
N PRO A 238 -2.33 26.72 -9.46
CA PRO A 238 -1.01 26.11 -9.32
C PRO A 238 -1.02 24.82 -8.49
N ALA A 239 -1.95 24.69 -7.55
CA ALA A 239 -2.09 23.49 -6.74
C ALA A 239 -2.51 22.27 -7.58
N LEU A 240 -3.51 22.46 -8.46
CA LEU A 240 -3.96 21.42 -9.40
C LEU A 240 -2.85 21.09 -10.40
N ALA A 241 -2.14 22.10 -10.90
CA ALA A 241 -1.04 21.92 -11.84
C ALA A 241 0.13 21.11 -11.23
N VAL A 242 0.47 21.33 -9.96
CA VAL A 242 1.52 20.54 -9.29
C VAL A 242 1.11 19.08 -9.13
N VAL A 243 -0.12 18.81 -8.67
CA VAL A 243 -0.60 17.42 -8.54
C VAL A 243 -0.68 16.73 -9.90
N ALA A 244 -1.18 17.41 -10.93
CA ALA A 244 -1.18 16.92 -12.30
C ALA A 244 0.24 16.67 -12.84
N GLY A 245 1.17 17.59 -12.54
CA GLY A 245 2.59 17.44 -12.89
C GLY A 245 3.22 16.21 -12.23
N CYS A 246 2.92 15.94 -10.95
CA CYS A 246 3.36 14.73 -10.27
C CYS A 246 2.78 13.45 -10.92
N LEU A 247 1.50 13.47 -11.33
CA LEU A 247 0.88 12.35 -12.05
C LEU A 247 1.59 12.10 -13.39
N VAL A 248 1.80 13.15 -14.19
CA VAL A 248 2.50 13.05 -15.48
C VAL A 248 3.93 12.56 -15.28
N ALA A 249 4.66 13.09 -14.30
CA ALA A 249 6.02 12.67 -14.00
C ALA A 249 6.09 11.19 -13.55
N ALA A 250 5.14 10.72 -12.74
CA ALA A 250 5.07 9.32 -12.34
C ALA A 250 4.73 8.39 -13.51
N LEU A 251 3.83 8.81 -14.42
CA LEU A 251 3.56 8.06 -15.67
C LEU A 251 4.80 8.01 -16.58
N ALA A 252 5.53 9.12 -16.70
CA ALA A 252 6.79 9.16 -17.43
C ALA A 252 7.85 8.24 -16.80
N ALA A 253 7.92 8.19 -15.47
CA ALA A 253 8.79 7.30 -14.72
C ALA A 253 8.45 5.81 -14.99
N GLU A 254 7.16 5.44 -14.98
CA GLU A 254 6.73 4.09 -15.35
C GLU A 254 7.05 3.76 -16.82
N ALA A 255 6.82 4.69 -17.75
CA ALA A 255 7.16 4.52 -19.16
C ALA A 255 8.67 4.34 -19.38
N ALA A 256 9.50 5.12 -18.67
CA ALA A 256 10.95 4.99 -18.71
C ALA A 256 11.42 3.63 -18.19
N PHE A 257 10.82 3.14 -17.10
CA PHE A 257 11.08 1.79 -16.59
C PHE A 257 10.71 0.71 -17.62
N ASN A 258 9.51 0.79 -18.19
CA ASN A 258 9.05 -0.17 -19.21
C ASN A 258 9.99 -0.20 -20.42
N LEU A 259 10.41 0.98 -20.91
CA LEU A 259 11.36 1.10 -22.01
C LEU A 259 12.72 0.49 -21.66
N ALA A 260 13.24 0.81 -20.46
CA ALA A 260 14.51 0.28 -19.99
C ALA A 260 14.49 -1.25 -19.89
N VAL A 261 13.46 -1.83 -19.26
CA VAL A 261 13.29 -3.29 -19.16
C VAL A 261 13.17 -3.91 -20.55
N THR A 262 12.36 -3.35 -21.43
CA THR A 262 12.19 -3.86 -22.80
C THR A 262 13.52 -3.89 -23.55
N ARG A 263 14.30 -2.82 -23.46
CA ARG A 263 15.62 -2.72 -24.12
C ARG A 263 16.64 -3.68 -23.50
N PHE A 264 16.61 -3.88 -22.19
CA PHE A 264 17.62 -4.63 -21.47
C PHE A 264 17.35 -6.13 -21.35
N VAL A 265 16.09 -6.54 -21.32
CA VAL A 265 15.64 -7.95 -21.19
C VAL A 265 15.17 -8.51 -22.53
N GLY A 266 14.87 -7.63 -23.50
CA GLY A 266 14.36 -8.02 -24.82
C GLY A 266 12.88 -8.37 -24.84
N ALA A 267 12.14 -8.06 -23.77
CA ALA A 267 10.69 -8.19 -23.68
C ALA A 267 10.12 -7.16 -22.70
N PRO A 268 8.91 -6.63 -22.94
CA PRO A 268 8.27 -5.72 -22.00
C PRO A 268 7.94 -6.42 -20.67
N PRO A 269 7.92 -5.68 -19.56
CA PRO A 269 7.54 -6.26 -18.27
C PRO A 269 6.05 -6.66 -18.29
N LEU A 270 5.76 -7.74 -17.57
CA LEU A 270 4.49 -8.44 -17.59
C LEU A 270 3.65 -8.04 -16.38
N ARG A 271 2.40 -7.62 -16.59
CA ARG A 271 1.48 -7.33 -15.48
C ARG A 271 0.76 -8.60 -15.06
N LEU A 272 0.69 -8.87 -13.76
CA LEU A 272 -0.09 -10.00 -13.25
C LEU A 272 -1.56 -9.84 -13.68
N PRO A 273 -2.21 -10.91 -14.19
CA PRO A 273 -3.59 -10.87 -14.68
C PRO A 273 -4.59 -10.89 -13.51
N HIS A 274 -4.50 -9.91 -12.60
CA HIS A 274 -5.35 -9.79 -11.41
C HIS A 274 -6.84 -9.73 -11.77
N LEU A 275 -7.19 -9.05 -12.88
CA LEU A 275 -8.58 -8.93 -13.32
C LEU A 275 -9.15 -10.29 -13.76
N THR A 276 -8.37 -11.08 -14.49
CA THR A 276 -8.73 -12.46 -14.86
C THR A 276 -8.90 -13.34 -13.63
N ALA A 277 -7.91 -13.33 -12.73
CA ALA A 277 -7.92 -14.11 -11.49
C ALA A 277 -9.16 -13.81 -10.64
N ARG A 278 -9.47 -12.52 -10.48
CA ARG A 278 -10.65 -12.02 -9.77
C ARG A 278 -11.97 -12.52 -10.39
N LEU A 279 -12.12 -12.43 -11.71
CA LEU A 279 -13.36 -12.83 -12.38
C LEU A 279 -13.59 -14.34 -12.30
N ILE A 280 -12.52 -15.13 -12.32
CA ILE A 280 -12.57 -16.59 -12.10
C ILE A 280 -13.02 -16.89 -10.68
N ASP A 281 -12.39 -16.27 -9.69
CA ASP A 281 -12.70 -16.42 -8.26
C ASP A 281 -14.14 -15.98 -7.92
N MET A 282 -14.59 -14.88 -8.53
CA MET A 282 -15.96 -14.37 -8.38
C MET A 282 -17.02 -15.32 -8.95
N GLY A 283 -16.66 -16.23 -9.86
CA GLY A 283 -17.57 -17.15 -10.53
C GLY A 283 -17.84 -16.89 -12.02
N PRO A 284 -18.27 -15.68 -12.47
CA PRO A 284 -18.70 -15.48 -13.86
C PRO A 284 -17.58 -15.68 -14.89
N GLY A 285 -16.31 -15.48 -14.50
CA GLY A 285 -15.16 -15.81 -15.35
C GLY A 285 -14.96 -17.32 -15.51
N THR A 286 -15.24 -18.10 -14.45
CA THR A 286 -15.23 -19.56 -14.49
C THR A 286 -16.30 -20.07 -15.45
N ASP A 287 -17.52 -19.57 -15.32
CA ASP A 287 -18.66 -19.98 -16.16
C ASP A 287 -18.43 -19.63 -17.64
N TYR A 288 -17.92 -18.43 -17.91
CA TYR A 288 -17.56 -18.00 -19.25
C TYR A 288 -16.48 -18.91 -19.87
N LEU A 289 -15.39 -19.16 -19.15
CA LEU A 289 -14.29 -19.98 -19.67
C LEU A 289 -14.74 -21.43 -19.90
N ARG A 290 -15.48 -22.04 -18.97
CA ARG A 290 -16.01 -23.40 -19.14
C ARG A 290 -16.91 -23.54 -20.37
N SER A 291 -17.72 -22.51 -20.67
CA SER A 291 -18.63 -22.54 -21.84
C SER A 291 -17.95 -22.19 -23.16
N ARG A 292 -16.92 -21.35 -23.17
CA ARG A 292 -16.29 -20.82 -24.39
C ARG A 292 -14.96 -21.46 -24.77
N CYS A 293 -14.24 -22.07 -23.84
CA CYS A 293 -12.96 -22.73 -24.15
C CYS A 293 -13.01 -23.85 -25.22
N PRO A 294 -14.14 -24.52 -25.50
CA PRO A 294 -14.22 -25.41 -26.66
C PRO A 294 -14.10 -24.70 -28.02
N THR A 295 -14.51 -23.43 -28.10
CA THR A 295 -14.57 -22.65 -29.35
C THR A 295 -13.57 -21.49 -29.41
N GLU A 296 -13.20 -20.95 -28.25
CA GLU A 296 -12.29 -19.82 -28.08
C GLU A 296 -10.98 -20.29 -27.45
N ARG A 297 -9.88 -19.58 -27.74
CA ARG A 297 -8.53 -20.02 -27.38
C ARG A 297 -7.83 -19.08 -26.38
N TRP A 298 -8.55 -18.58 -25.38
CA TRP A 298 -7.94 -17.80 -24.29
C TRP A 298 -6.80 -18.59 -23.63
N ALA A 299 -5.74 -17.91 -23.21
CA ALA A 299 -4.62 -18.53 -22.52
C ALA A 299 -5.07 -19.17 -21.19
N ALA A 300 -6.07 -18.57 -20.55
CA ALA A 300 -6.73 -19.09 -19.35
C ALA A 300 -7.41 -20.46 -19.57
N CYS A 301 -7.76 -20.83 -20.80
CA CYS A 301 -8.40 -22.13 -21.10
C CYS A 301 -7.51 -23.33 -20.80
N ARG A 302 -6.18 -23.17 -20.82
CA ARG A 302 -5.23 -24.25 -20.53
C ARG A 302 -5.39 -24.81 -19.11
N PHE A 303 -5.94 -24.02 -18.20
CA PHE A 303 -6.12 -24.37 -16.80
C PHE A 303 -7.60 -24.41 -16.39
N VAL A 304 -8.53 -24.53 -17.36
CA VAL A 304 -9.98 -24.49 -17.10
C VAL A 304 -10.47 -25.58 -16.13
N ALA A 305 -9.78 -26.72 -16.09
CA ALA A 305 -10.06 -27.81 -15.16
C ALA A 305 -9.85 -27.42 -13.69
N ASN A 306 -9.01 -26.40 -13.43
CA ASN A 306 -8.67 -25.95 -12.08
C ASN A 306 -9.67 -24.91 -11.54
N TYR A 307 -10.60 -24.43 -12.37
CA TYR A 307 -11.56 -23.39 -11.99
C TYR A 307 -12.85 -24.00 -11.42
N PRO A 308 -13.53 -23.34 -10.46
CA PRO A 308 -13.14 -22.08 -9.82
C PRO A 308 -11.95 -22.29 -8.87
N THR A 309 -11.08 -21.30 -8.81
CA THR A 309 -9.95 -21.25 -7.87
C THR A 309 -9.84 -19.84 -7.31
N ARG A 310 -9.33 -19.72 -6.08
CA ARG A 310 -9.15 -18.43 -5.43
C ARG A 310 -8.14 -17.56 -6.21
N TRP A 311 -8.34 -16.25 -6.21
CA TRP A 311 -7.56 -15.33 -7.06
C TRP A 311 -6.04 -15.43 -6.84
N ASP A 312 -5.58 -15.66 -5.62
CA ASP A 312 -4.17 -15.78 -5.27
C ASP A 312 -3.63 -17.17 -5.60
N ALA A 313 -4.45 -18.21 -5.48
CA ALA A 313 -4.12 -19.56 -5.95
C ALA A 313 -3.92 -19.56 -7.48
N PHE A 314 -4.82 -18.90 -8.22
CA PHE A 314 -4.65 -18.68 -9.66
C PHE A 314 -3.28 -18.06 -9.97
N LEU A 315 -2.88 -17.02 -9.24
CA LEU A 315 -1.68 -16.24 -9.54
C LEU A 315 -0.38 -16.90 -9.08
N PHE A 316 -0.38 -17.50 -7.89
CA PHE A 316 0.84 -17.82 -7.15
C PHE A 316 0.96 -19.28 -6.74
N SER A 317 -0.11 -20.09 -6.80
CA SER A 317 -0.03 -21.47 -6.34
C SER A 317 0.79 -22.35 -7.29
N PRO A 318 1.80 -23.08 -6.80
CA PRO A 318 2.52 -24.07 -7.58
C PRO A 318 1.78 -25.42 -7.65
N GLU A 319 0.60 -25.55 -7.04
CA GLU A 319 -0.12 -26.82 -6.99
C GLU A 319 -0.91 -27.05 -8.30
N PRO A 320 -0.66 -28.15 -9.04
CA PRO A 320 -1.28 -28.41 -10.35
C PRO A 320 -2.82 -28.43 -10.35
N SER A 321 -3.44 -28.78 -9.23
CA SER A 321 -4.89 -28.91 -9.07
C SER A 321 -5.64 -27.57 -9.02
N LYS A 322 -4.95 -26.49 -8.60
CA LYS A 322 -5.58 -25.19 -8.31
C LYS A 322 -4.86 -23.97 -8.88
N GLY A 323 -3.57 -24.10 -9.23
CA GLY A 323 -2.77 -23.04 -9.83
C GLY A 323 -3.08 -22.80 -11.30
N ALA A 324 -2.70 -21.64 -11.84
CA ALA A 324 -2.77 -21.37 -13.28
C ALA A 324 -1.58 -20.54 -13.77
N PHE A 325 -1.48 -19.29 -13.32
CA PHE A 325 -0.46 -18.36 -13.78
C PHE A 325 0.95 -18.79 -13.37
N ALA A 326 1.16 -19.21 -12.12
CA ALA A 326 2.49 -19.66 -11.66
C ALA A 326 3.01 -20.87 -12.46
N LEU A 327 2.12 -21.80 -12.81
CA LEU A 327 2.38 -23.03 -13.57
C LEU A 327 2.59 -22.80 -15.08
N ALA A 328 2.13 -21.67 -15.61
CA ALA A 328 2.19 -21.37 -17.03
C ALA A 328 3.63 -21.13 -17.50
N ASP A 329 3.93 -21.58 -18.73
CA ASP A 329 5.14 -21.18 -19.44
C ASP A 329 5.15 -19.68 -19.77
N SER A 330 6.31 -19.14 -20.12
CA SER A 330 6.50 -17.70 -20.34
C SER A 330 5.61 -17.13 -21.46
N ALA A 331 5.33 -17.92 -22.50
CA ALA A 331 4.46 -17.49 -23.60
C ALA A 331 2.99 -17.41 -23.15
N THR A 332 2.53 -18.41 -22.40
CA THR A 332 1.18 -18.46 -21.83
C THR A 332 0.99 -17.36 -20.79
N LYS A 333 1.98 -17.10 -19.92
CA LYS A 333 1.97 -15.98 -18.95
C LYS A 333 1.76 -14.64 -19.66
N ARG A 334 2.53 -14.36 -20.73
CA ARG A 334 2.39 -13.11 -21.50
C ARG A 334 1.00 -12.97 -22.09
N ARG A 335 0.51 -14.02 -22.75
CA ARG A 335 -0.83 -14.03 -23.31
C ARG A 335 -1.91 -13.80 -22.25
N MET A 336 -1.85 -14.48 -21.10
CA MET A 336 -2.79 -14.23 -19.99
C MET A 336 -2.77 -12.76 -19.54
N SER A 337 -1.60 -12.14 -19.48
CA SER A 337 -1.44 -10.72 -19.15
C SER A 337 -2.04 -9.81 -20.23
N GLU A 338 -1.79 -10.07 -21.50
CA GLU A 338 -2.26 -9.26 -22.64
C GLU A 338 -3.77 -9.40 -22.87
N GLU A 339 -4.31 -10.61 -22.70
CA GLU A 339 -5.71 -10.94 -22.93
C GLU A 339 -6.64 -10.47 -21.80
N GLN A 340 -6.12 -10.11 -20.61
CA GLN A 340 -6.92 -9.91 -19.40
C GLN A 340 -8.05 -8.89 -19.54
N LEU A 341 -7.83 -7.76 -20.24
CA LEU A 341 -8.85 -6.73 -20.45
C LEU A 341 -9.93 -7.21 -21.43
N GLY A 342 -9.51 -7.91 -22.49
CA GLY A 342 -10.43 -8.50 -23.47
C GLY A 342 -11.30 -9.58 -22.85
N LEU A 343 -10.70 -10.47 -22.07
CA LEU A 343 -11.42 -11.50 -21.33
C LEU A 343 -12.38 -10.88 -20.32
N ALA A 344 -11.95 -9.88 -19.55
CA ALA A 344 -12.81 -9.21 -18.59
C ALA A 344 -14.05 -8.58 -19.24
N TRP A 345 -13.86 -7.96 -20.40
CA TRP A 345 -14.96 -7.41 -21.18
C TRP A 345 -15.89 -8.49 -21.75
N ALA A 346 -15.35 -9.62 -22.20
CA ALA A 346 -16.13 -10.75 -22.68
C ALA A 346 -16.98 -11.38 -21.56
N VAL A 347 -16.40 -11.57 -20.37
CA VAL A 347 -17.09 -12.02 -19.16
C VAL A 347 -18.19 -11.04 -18.75
N PHE A 348 -17.90 -9.73 -18.76
CA PHE A 348 -18.90 -8.71 -18.45
C PHE A 348 -20.07 -8.74 -19.45
N ARG A 349 -19.81 -8.88 -20.75
CA ARG A 349 -20.88 -9.02 -21.75
C ARG A 349 -21.69 -10.31 -21.59
N HIS A 350 -21.05 -11.38 -21.14
CA HIS A 350 -21.72 -12.65 -20.89
C HIS A 350 -22.65 -12.61 -19.67
N ALA A 351 -22.22 -11.96 -18.58
CA ALA A 351 -22.96 -11.93 -17.32
C ALA A 351 -22.92 -10.53 -16.63
N PRO A 352 -23.49 -9.47 -17.25
CA PRO A 352 -23.28 -8.09 -16.79
C PRO A 352 -23.85 -7.82 -15.41
N VAL A 353 -25.04 -8.34 -15.11
CA VAL A 353 -25.70 -8.17 -13.80
C VAL A 353 -24.92 -8.90 -12.70
N THR A 354 -24.47 -10.12 -12.96
CA THR A 354 -23.70 -10.92 -12.00
C THR A 354 -22.36 -10.26 -11.69
N VAL A 355 -21.64 -9.81 -12.72
CA VAL A 355 -20.36 -9.09 -12.54
C VAL A 355 -20.58 -7.77 -11.79
N ALA A 356 -21.58 -6.96 -12.16
CA ALA A 356 -21.86 -5.70 -11.47
C ALA A 356 -22.23 -5.91 -9.99
N ARG A 357 -23.04 -6.94 -9.69
CA ARG A 357 -23.40 -7.31 -8.32
C ARG A 357 -22.18 -7.78 -7.52
N GLY A 358 -21.36 -8.66 -8.11
CA GLY A 358 -20.14 -9.15 -7.45
C GLY A 358 -19.15 -8.04 -7.17
N VAL A 359 -18.94 -7.12 -8.12
CA VAL A 359 -18.11 -5.91 -7.91
C VAL A 359 -18.66 -5.05 -6.76
N ALA A 360 -19.97 -4.80 -6.72
CA ALA A 360 -20.57 -4.01 -5.66
C ALA A 360 -20.41 -4.69 -4.28
N GLN A 361 -20.58 -6.02 -4.21
CA GLN A 361 -20.36 -6.80 -2.98
C GLN A 361 -18.90 -6.75 -2.53
N ASP A 362 -17.94 -6.90 -3.44
CA ASP A 362 -16.51 -6.79 -3.15
C ASP A 362 -16.12 -5.40 -2.64
N VAL A 363 -16.69 -4.33 -3.22
CA VAL A 363 -16.46 -2.96 -2.76
C VAL A 363 -16.99 -2.77 -1.35
N VAL A 364 -18.22 -3.21 -1.06
CA VAL A 364 -18.79 -3.13 0.29
C VAL A 364 -17.94 -3.94 1.26
N ARG A 365 -17.55 -5.17 0.90
CA ARG A 365 -16.66 -6.01 1.71
C ARG A 365 -15.35 -5.30 2.00
N GLN A 366 -14.67 -4.75 0.98
CA GLN A 366 -13.36 -4.11 1.14
C GLN A 366 -13.40 -2.85 2.02
N VAL A 367 -14.52 -2.11 2.03
CA VAL A 367 -14.70 -0.96 2.94
C VAL A 367 -14.61 -1.38 4.41
N PHE A 368 -15.08 -2.59 4.74
CA PHE A 368 -15.07 -3.13 6.10
C PHE A 368 -13.96 -4.13 6.37
N LEU A 369 -13.23 -4.59 5.35
CA LEU A 369 -12.15 -5.57 5.46
C LEU A 369 -10.80 -4.84 5.57
N PHE A 370 -10.34 -4.61 6.80
CA PHE A 370 -9.08 -3.91 7.09
C PHE A 370 -8.32 -4.47 8.28
N ASP A 371 -8.38 -5.78 8.47
CA ASP A 371 -7.54 -6.48 9.43
C ASP A 371 -6.05 -6.18 9.20
N VAL A 372 -5.30 -6.16 10.29
CA VAL A 372 -3.87 -5.90 10.29
C VAL A 372 -3.14 -7.23 10.18
N ASP A 373 -3.30 -7.85 9.01
CA ASP A 373 -2.59 -9.06 8.62
C ASP A 373 -1.59 -8.72 7.52
N VAL A 374 -0.46 -8.19 7.95
CA VAL A 374 0.62 -7.69 7.08
C VAL A 374 1.88 -8.52 7.19
N ALA A 375 1.94 -9.41 8.18
CA ALA A 375 3.07 -10.29 8.36
C ALA A 375 2.79 -11.56 7.54
N GLY A 376 3.32 -11.60 6.32
CA GLY A 376 3.55 -12.85 5.60
C GLY A 376 4.65 -13.70 6.27
N SER A 377 4.80 -13.57 7.59
CA SER A 377 5.81 -14.21 8.42
C SER A 377 5.13 -15.29 9.23
N GLY A 378 5.27 -16.50 8.71
CA GLY A 378 4.85 -17.71 9.38
C GLY A 378 5.40 -18.90 8.64
N THR A 379 5.33 -20.06 9.25
CA THR A 379 5.79 -21.34 8.68
C THR A 379 5.22 -21.59 7.29
N ASP A 380 3.93 -21.30 7.08
CA ASP A 380 3.24 -21.49 5.79
C ASP A 380 3.73 -20.57 4.67
N HIS A 381 4.25 -19.39 5.02
CA HIS A 381 4.73 -18.41 4.05
C HIS A 381 6.24 -18.47 3.83
N LEU A 382 6.97 -19.17 4.70
CA LEU A 382 8.43 -19.30 4.63
C LEU A 382 8.95 -19.81 3.28
N PRO A 383 8.30 -20.78 2.60
CA PRO A 383 8.72 -21.24 1.28
C PRO A 383 8.78 -20.12 0.22
N MET A 384 8.03 -19.03 0.39
CA MET A 384 8.06 -17.90 -0.55
C MET A 384 9.32 -17.04 -0.44
N PHE A 385 10.12 -17.18 0.63
CA PHE A 385 11.33 -16.41 0.88
C PHE A 385 12.62 -17.17 0.53
N VAL A 386 12.60 -18.50 0.62
CA VAL A 386 13.75 -19.38 0.36
C VAL A 386 14.32 -19.12 -1.04
N GLY A 387 15.63 -18.88 -1.13
CA GLY A 387 16.32 -18.56 -2.39
C GLY A 387 16.03 -17.18 -2.98
N ARG A 388 15.19 -16.37 -2.32
CA ARG A 388 14.88 -14.98 -2.72
C ARG A 388 15.45 -13.94 -1.76
N MET A 389 15.88 -14.36 -0.57
CA MET A 389 16.47 -13.52 0.47
C MET A 389 17.75 -14.18 1.02
N PRO A 390 18.69 -13.39 1.58
CA PRO A 390 19.85 -13.94 2.25
C PRO A 390 19.46 -14.84 3.43
N ASP A 391 20.17 -15.96 3.63
CA ASP A 391 19.84 -16.96 4.65
C ASP A 391 19.82 -16.37 6.07
N ARG A 392 20.78 -15.47 6.37
CA ARG A 392 20.80 -14.74 7.66
C ARG A 392 19.51 -13.98 7.92
N LEU A 393 18.92 -13.37 6.89
CA LEU A 393 17.65 -12.65 7.04
C LEU A 393 16.49 -13.62 7.29
N ILE A 394 16.51 -14.80 6.68
CA ILE A 394 15.53 -15.86 6.92
C ILE A 394 15.65 -16.39 8.36
N GLU A 395 16.87 -16.53 8.88
CA GLU A 395 17.14 -16.89 10.28
C GLU A 395 16.62 -15.81 11.23
N ASP A 396 16.94 -14.54 10.98
CA ASP A 396 16.44 -13.40 11.75
C ASP A 396 14.91 -13.34 11.74
N MET A 397 14.29 -13.64 10.59
CA MET A 397 12.83 -13.70 10.44
C MET A 397 12.20 -14.74 11.38
N ARG A 398 12.82 -15.93 11.55
CA ARG A 398 12.34 -16.97 12.47
C ARG A 398 12.44 -16.54 13.95
N ALA A 399 13.32 -15.60 14.26
CA ALA A 399 13.51 -15.07 15.62
C ALA A 399 12.60 -13.86 15.94
N MET A 400 11.84 -13.35 14.96
CA MET A 400 10.93 -12.23 15.16
C MET A 400 9.81 -12.57 16.13
N ARG A 401 9.37 -11.59 16.94
CA ARG A 401 8.26 -11.80 17.90
C ARG A 401 6.94 -12.14 17.23
N PHE A 402 6.72 -11.64 16.02
CA PHE A 402 5.48 -11.86 15.28
C PHE A 402 5.54 -13.02 14.29
N PHE A 403 6.60 -13.83 14.31
CA PHE A 403 6.65 -15.06 13.54
C PHE A 403 5.65 -16.08 14.13
N ASP A 404 4.67 -16.52 13.33
CA ASP A 404 3.59 -17.45 13.74
C ASP A 404 2.71 -16.97 14.92
N THR A 405 2.68 -15.66 15.22
CA THR A 405 1.94 -15.13 16.38
C THR A 405 0.60 -14.49 15.97
N HIS A 406 -0.47 -15.29 15.96
CA HIS A 406 -1.83 -14.79 15.67
C HIS A 406 -2.32 -13.69 16.62
N ALA A 407 -1.99 -13.79 17.91
CA ALA A 407 -2.44 -12.84 18.93
C ALA A 407 -2.01 -11.39 18.65
N ALA A 408 -0.84 -11.19 18.01
CA ALA A 408 -0.38 -9.87 17.62
C ALA A 408 -1.26 -9.28 16.51
N HIS A 409 -1.57 -10.07 15.48
CA HIS A 409 -2.41 -9.63 14.36
C HIS A 409 -3.84 -9.31 14.85
N GLU A 410 -4.38 -10.15 15.76
CA GLU A 410 -5.68 -9.92 16.39
C GLU A 410 -5.70 -8.63 17.21
N PHE A 411 -4.65 -8.35 17.99
CA PHE A 411 -4.57 -7.13 18.80
C PHE A 411 -4.61 -5.87 17.92
N TRP A 412 -3.78 -5.78 16.88
CA TRP A 412 -3.78 -4.61 15.99
C TRP A 412 -5.07 -4.52 15.17
N SER A 413 -5.65 -5.65 14.75
CA SER A 413 -6.93 -5.67 14.05
C SER A 413 -8.04 -5.14 14.96
N ALA A 414 -8.20 -5.70 16.16
CA ALA A 414 -9.22 -5.29 17.13
C ALA A 414 -9.10 -3.81 17.51
N THR A 415 -7.89 -3.33 17.82
CA THR A 415 -7.66 -1.92 18.14
C THR A 415 -7.92 -1.00 16.95
N THR A 416 -7.61 -1.43 15.73
CA THR A 416 -7.91 -0.70 14.49
C THR A 416 -9.41 -0.57 14.25
N TYR A 417 -10.18 -1.66 14.40
CA TYR A 417 -11.64 -1.61 14.30
C TYR A 417 -12.24 -0.73 15.39
N ALA A 418 -11.80 -0.89 16.65
CA ALA A 418 -12.31 -0.11 17.78
C ALA A 418 -12.02 1.39 17.62
N SER A 419 -10.79 1.77 17.26
CA SER A 419 -10.41 3.18 17.07
C SER A 419 -11.10 3.80 15.87
N THR A 420 -11.28 3.04 14.78
CA THR A 420 -12.02 3.49 13.59
C THR A 420 -13.49 3.69 13.91
N PHE A 421 -14.14 2.75 14.59
CA PHE A 421 -15.53 2.87 15.02
C PHE A 421 -15.73 4.08 15.94
N ALA A 422 -14.86 4.23 16.95
CA ALA A 422 -14.89 5.38 17.85
C ALA A 422 -14.75 6.72 17.09
N ALA A 423 -13.85 6.77 16.10
CA ALA A 423 -13.65 7.95 15.27
C ALA A 423 -14.87 8.25 14.37
N VAL A 424 -15.51 7.23 13.80
CA VAL A 424 -16.75 7.40 13.02
C VAL A 424 -17.87 7.96 13.90
N VAL A 425 -18.07 7.40 15.09
CA VAL A 425 -19.06 7.89 16.06
C VAL A 425 -18.77 9.34 16.44
N LEU A 426 -17.51 9.65 16.75
CA LEU A 426 -17.05 10.99 17.10
C LEU A 426 -17.34 11.99 15.97
N LEU A 427 -16.99 11.65 14.74
CA LEU A 427 -17.23 12.49 13.56
C LEU A 427 -18.73 12.68 13.29
N ALA A 428 -19.55 11.64 13.47
CA ALA A 428 -21.00 11.72 13.33
C ALA A 428 -21.63 12.64 14.40
N VAL A 429 -21.18 12.55 15.66
CA VAL A 429 -21.63 13.43 16.74
C VAL A 429 -21.25 14.89 16.44
N PHE A 430 -20.03 15.12 15.97
CA PHE A 430 -19.60 16.48 15.63
C PHE A 430 -20.35 17.06 14.43
N ALA A 431 -20.58 16.27 13.39
CA ALA A 431 -21.37 16.67 12.24
C ALA A 431 -22.80 17.06 12.65
N ARG A 432 -23.44 16.26 13.53
CA ARG A 432 -24.78 16.55 14.07
C ARG A 432 -24.83 17.81 14.92
N ARG A 433 -23.86 18.00 15.82
CA ARG A 433 -23.82 19.15 16.74
C ARG A 433 -23.35 20.45 16.10
N ARG A 434 -22.96 20.43 14.82
CA ARG A 434 -22.38 21.57 14.08
C ARG A 434 -21.31 22.29 14.89
N VAL A 435 -20.49 21.53 15.64
CA VAL A 435 -19.49 22.12 16.53
C VAL A 435 -18.54 22.94 15.67
N PRO A 436 -18.51 24.28 15.83
CA PRO A 436 -17.69 25.10 14.97
C PRO A 436 -16.22 24.76 15.24
N LEU A 437 -15.57 24.17 14.24
CA LEU A 437 -14.12 24.25 14.15
C LEU A 437 -13.76 25.70 13.89
N GLN A 438 -13.18 26.38 14.87
CA GLN A 438 -12.65 27.71 14.62
C GLN A 438 -11.17 27.78 14.94
N SER A 439 -10.39 28.05 13.88
CA SER A 439 -9.56 29.25 13.87
C SER A 439 -10.42 30.42 13.35
N PRO A 440 -10.07 31.68 13.63
CA PRO A 440 -10.90 32.84 13.29
C PRO A 440 -10.99 33.01 11.77
N GLY A 441 -12.19 32.81 11.20
CA GLY A 441 -12.48 33.02 9.77
C GLY A 441 -13.14 31.84 9.05
N GLU A 442 -14.22 32.12 8.32
CA GLU A 442 -15.03 31.16 7.54
C GLU A 442 -14.18 30.33 6.56
N ALA A 443 -13.21 30.97 5.90
CA ALA A 443 -12.31 30.32 4.94
C ALA A 443 -11.45 29.21 5.56
N SER A 444 -11.11 29.28 6.86
CA SER A 444 -10.31 28.25 7.53
C SER A 444 -11.12 26.99 7.86
N SER A 445 -12.36 27.18 8.31
CA SER A 445 -13.32 26.10 8.55
C SER A 445 -13.70 25.38 7.25
N GLN A 446 -13.92 26.14 6.18
CA GLN A 446 -14.22 25.59 4.86
C GLN A 446 -13.04 24.77 4.30
N ALA A 447 -11.81 25.26 4.43
CA ALA A 447 -10.61 24.52 4.01
C ALA A 447 -10.49 23.19 4.77
N PHE A 448 -10.59 23.22 6.09
CA PHE A 448 -10.53 22.02 6.92
C PHE A 448 -11.60 20.99 6.56
N THR A 449 -12.84 21.44 6.34
CA THR A 449 -13.95 20.57 5.92
C THR A 449 -13.69 19.96 4.55
N THR A 450 -13.22 20.76 3.58
CA THR A 450 -12.87 20.28 2.23
C THR A 450 -11.78 19.22 2.30
N PHE A 451 -10.72 19.49 3.07
CA PHE A 451 -9.63 18.55 3.28
C PHE A 451 -10.13 17.23 3.90
N THR A 452 -10.94 17.31 4.96
CA THR A 452 -11.52 16.13 5.63
C THR A 452 -12.34 15.29 4.64
N LEU A 453 -13.21 15.93 3.85
CA LEU A 453 -14.02 15.22 2.85
C LEU A 453 -13.15 14.57 1.76
N LEU A 454 -12.10 15.23 1.30
CA LEU A 454 -11.16 14.63 0.34
C LEU A 454 -10.42 13.43 0.92
N VAL A 455 -10.00 13.49 2.19
CA VAL A 455 -9.33 12.36 2.85
C VAL A 455 -10.28 11.17 3.00
N LEU A 456 -11.50 11.41 3.48
CA LEU A 456 -12.53 10.35 3.59
C LEU A 456 -12.89 9.77 2.22
N ALA A 457 -13.01 10.61 1.20
CA ALA A 457 -13.20 10.15 -0.18
C ALA A 457 -11.99 9.32 -0.66
N GLY A 458 -10.76 9.69 -0.30
CA GLY A 458 -9.56 8.90 -0.60
C GLY A 458 -9.57 7.51 0.03
N VAL A 459 -10.02 7.39 1.28
CA VAL A 459 -10.19 6.10 1.96
C VAL A 459 -11.23 5.22 1.25
N LEU A 460 -12.35 5.79 0.81
CA LEU A 460 -13.38 5.06 0.07
C LEU A 460 -12.93 4.70 -1.36
N LEU A 461 -12.28 5.63 -2.06
CA LEU A 461 -11.73 5.41 -3.39
C LEU A 461 -10.67 4.30 -3.39
N ASN A 462 -9.85 4.20 -2.34
CA ASN A 462 -8.91 3.10 -2.20
C ASN A 462 -9.63 1.74 -2.14
N ALA A 463 -10.71 1.61 -1.35
CA ALA A 463 -11.51 0.38 -1.31
C ALA A 463 -12.12 0.06 -2.68
N VAL A 464 -12.69 1.06 -3.37
CA VAL A 464 -13.26 0.90 -4.71
C VAL A 464 -12.20 0.42 -5.71
N LEU A 465 -11.05 1.08 -5.77
CA LEU A 465 -9.98 0.76 -6.71
C LEU A 465 -9.39 -0.63 -6.45
N CYS A 466 -9.13 -0.98 -5.19
CA CYS A 466 -8.60 -2.29 -4.82
C CYS A 466 -9.59 -3.42 -5.11
N ALA A 467 -10.87 -3.25 -4.77
CA ALA A 467 -11.90 -4.27 -4.97
C ALA A 467 -12.33 -4.45 -6.45
N THR A 468 -12.11 -3.44 -7.30
CA THR A 468 -12.45 -3.49 -8.73
C THR A 468 -11.31 -4.02 -9.59
N LEU A 469 -10.07 -3.59 -9.31
CA LEU A 469 -8.89 -3.95 -10.09
C LEU A 469 -8.26 -5.27 -9.61
N ALA A 470 -8.53 -5.65 -8.36
CA ALA A 470 -8.10 -6.91 -7.74
C ALA A 470 -9.27 -7.49 -6.91
N SER A 471 -9.01 -8.59 -6.20
CA SER A 471 -9.97 -9.14 -5.23
C SER A 471 -9.80 -8.49 -3.85
N PRO A 472 -10.84 -8.47 -3.00
CA PRO A 472 -10.73 -7.95 -1.64
C PRO A 472 -9.63 -8.62 -0.81
N LEU A 473 -8.85 -7.81 -0.10
CA LEU A 473 -7.77 -8.24 0.79
C LEU A 473 -7.64 -7.26 1.96
N GLU A 474 -7.43 -7.79 3.16
CA GLU A 474 -7.34 -7.07 4.45
C GLU A 474 -6.34 -5.92 4.38
N ARG A 475 -5.14 -6.24 3.87
CA ARG A 475 -4.04 -5.30 3.67
C ARG A 475 -4.40 -4.05 2.87
N PHE A 476 -5.29 -4.17 1.87
CA PHE A 476 -5.54 -3.09 0.93
C PHE A 476 -6.21 -1.88 1.57
N GLN A 477 -7.10 -2.10 2.54
CA GLN A 477 -7.77 -1.01 3.24
C GLN A 477 -7.08 -0.67 4.56
N SER A 478 -6.41 -1.61 5.23
CA SER A 478 -5.66 -1.34 6.45
C SER A 478 -4.54 -0.31 6.26
N ARG A 479 -3.92 -0.25 5.07
CA ARG A 479 -2.89 0.77 4.75
C ARG A 479 -3.38 2.23 4.75
N VAL A 480 -4.70 2.46 4.68
CA VAL A 480 -5.30 3.82 4.68
C VAL A 480 -6.27 4.08 5.82
N ILE A 481 -6.82 3.04 6.48
CA ILE A 481 -7.93 3.22 7.44
C ILE A 481 -7.55 4.08 8.66
N TRP A 482 -6.27 4.08 9.03
CA TRP A 482 -5.71 4.91 10.11
C TRP A 482 -5.97 6.42 9.94
N LEU A 483 -6.26 6.88 8.72
CA LEU A 483 -6.64 8.25 8.43
C LEU A 483 -7.94 8.66 9.14
N VAL A 484 -8.87 7.72 9.35
CA VAL A 484 -10.16 7.99 10.02
C VAL A 484 -9.96 8.27 11.52
N PRO A 485 -9.28 7.40 12.30
CA PRO A 485 -8.84 7.74 13.66
C PRO A 485 -8.00 9.01 13.74
N TRP A 486 -7.06 9.24 12.81
CA TRP A 486 -6.24 10.44 12.81
C TRP A 486 -7.08 11.72 12.67
N ILE A 487 -8.04 11.75 11.75
CA ILE A 487 -8.99 12.86 11.62
C ILE A 487 -9.74 13.03 12.94
N GLY A 488 -10.36 11.97 13.46
CA GLY A 488 -11.14 12.02 14.71
C GLY A 488 -10.33 12.58 15.89
N MET A 489 -9.11 12.08 16.10
CA MET A 489 -8.22 12.55 17.17
C MET A 489 -7.78 14.02 16.96
N THR A 490 -7.47 14.40 15.73
CA THR A 490 -7.10 15.79 15.41
C THR A 490 -8.28 16.74 15.67
N TRP A 491 -9.49 16.35 15.29
CA TRP A 491 -10.71 17.09 15.60
C TRP A 491 -10.90 17.28 17.10
N LEU A 492 -10.78 16.19 17.88
CA LEU A 492 -10.90 16.24 19.34
C LEU A 492 -9.84 17.17 19.95
N ALA A 493 -8.60 17.08 19.48
CA ALA A 493 -7.50 17.93 19.92
C ALA A 493 -7.76 19.42 19.65
N LEU A 494 -8.26 19.75 18.47
CA LEU A 494 -8.65 21.12 18.11
C LEU A 494 -9.81 21.61 18.99
N ALA A 495 -10.85 20.80 19.15
CA ALA A 495 -12.00 21.12 19.99
C ALA A 495 -11.61 21.36 21.46
N TRP A 496 -10.65 20.59 21.97
CA TRP A 496 -10.09 20.75 23.31
C TRP A 496 -9.27 22.05 23.43
N GLN A 497 -8.32 22.26 22.52
CA GLN A 497 -7.40 23.41 22.55
C GLN A 497 -8.16 24.74 22.47
N HIS A 498 -9.23 24.80 21.69
CA HIS A 498 -10.06 26.00 21.51
C HIS A 498 -11.23 26.11 22.49
N GLY A 499 -11.34 25.22 23.48
CA GLY A 499 -12.37 25.27 24.51
C GLY A 499 -13.79 25.01 24.01
N ALA A 500 -13.96 24.52 22.78
CA ALA A 500 -15.27 24.18 22.20
C ALA A 500 -15.99 23.09 23.02
N LEU A 501 -15.23 22.15 23.61
CA LEU A 501 -15.76 21.13 24.52
C LEU A 501 -16.43 21.72 25.77
N ARG A 502 -15.96 22.89 26.26
CA ARG A 502 -16.59 23.59 27.40
C ARG A 502 -17.93 24.23 27.03
N ARG A 503 -18.11 24.63 25.75
CA ARG A 503 -19.38 25.15 25.24
C ARG A 503 -20.41 24.03 25.03
N ILE A 504 -19.97 22.84 24.62
CA ILE A 504 -20.84 21.65 24.50
C ILE A 504 -21.46 21.25 25.84
N LYS A 505 -20.70 21.32 26.95
CA LYS A 505 -21.24 21.08 28.30
C LYS A 505 -22.28 22.10 28.76
N LYS A 506 -22.33 23.29 28.14
CA LYS A 506 -23.25 24.38 28.49
C LYS A 506 -24.44 24.52 27.55
N ALA A 507 -24.49 23.76 26.45
CA ALA A 507 -25.62 23.80 25.53
C ALA A 507 -26.81 23.05 26.18
N PRO A 508 -27.96 23.71 26.44
CA PRO A 508 -29.14 23.00 26.93
C PRO A 508 -29.54 21.95 25.89
N VAL A 509 -29.84 20.75 26.38
CA VAL A 509 -30.44 19.69 25.55
C VAL A 509 -31.73 20.28 25.00
N ALA A 510 -31.82 20.43 23.68
CA ALA A 510 -33.00 21.02 23.04
C ALA A 510 -34.25 20.29 23.54
N ALA A 511 -35.19 21.06 24.09
CA ALA A 511 -36.48 20.55 24.56
C ALA A 511 -37.18 19.81 23.41
N PRO A 512 -37.89 18.69 23.69
CA PRO A 512 -38.63 17.99 22.65
C PRO A 512 -39.64 18.96 22.03
N LEU A 513 -39.67 18.98 20.69
CA LEU A 513 -40.62 19.75 19.89
C LEU A 513 -42.03 19.45 20.40
N SER A 514 -42.68 20.44 21.01
CA SER A 514 -44.10 20.37 21.30
C SER A 514 -44.83 20.37 19.97
N ILE A 515 -45.46 19.23 19.65
CA ILE A 515 -46.42 19.14 18.56
C ILE A 515 -47.65 19.92 19.03
N SER A 516 -47.91 21.06 18.40
CA SER A 516 -49.16 21.83 18.47
C SER A 516 -49.87 21.74 17.14
#